data_AF-A0A853BIC9-F1
#
_entry.id   AF-A0A853BIC9-F1
#
_cell.length_a   1.000
_cell.length_b   1.000
_cell.length_c   1.000
_cell.angle_alpha   90.00
_cell.angle_beta   90.00
_cell.angle_gamma   90.00
#
_symmetry.space_group_name_H-M   'P 1'
#
loop_
_entity.id
_entity.type
_entity.pdbx_description
1 polymer ?
#
loop_
_entity_poly.entity_id
_entity_poly.type
_entity_poly.pdbx_seq_one_letter_code
_entity_poly.pdbx_strand_id
1 'polypeptide(L)'
;MDTTATLAALASAAGRGMLAGVAGTAAMTVSSTLEARLRGRGGSSTPEQAAGAVLGVRPRDESGERRFNTLVHWGYGTMWGAVRGVIGAATGAAGVPAALAHLLVVWGAEQAVLPATGSAPPAWRWGAAEVGVDLLHHAVYAAAAGAAYDLLTAAGRP
;
A
#
# COMPACT_ATOMS: atom_id res chain seq x y z
N MET A 1 9.71 -8.49 29.88
CA MET A 1 9.02 -7.37 29.20
C MET A 1 7.55 -7.47 29.55
N ASP A 2 6.91 -6.36 29.93
CA ASP A 2 5.46 -6.34 30.16
C ASP A 2 4.74 -6.49 28.81
N THR A 3 4.03 -7.59 28.64
CA THR A 3 3.27 -7.90 27.42
C THR A 3 2.29 -6.78 27.07
N THR A 4 1.69 -6.15 28.09
CA THR A 4 0.73 -5.06 27.90
C THR A 4 1.39 -3.84 27.28
N ALA A 5 2.58 -3.46 27.77
CA ALA A 5 3.35 -2.36 27.23
C ALA A 5 3.80 -2.61 25.78
N THR A 6 4.21 -3.84 25.46
CA THR A 6 4.58 -4.23 24.08
C THR A 6 3.40 -4.14 23.13
N LEU A 7 2.23 -4.64 23.54
CA LEU A 7 1.00 -4.58 22.72
C LEU A 7 0.56 -3.13 22.49
N ALA A 8 0.62 -2.28 23.51
CA ALA A 8 0.29 -0.86 23.39
C ALA A 8 1.25 -0.14 22.42
N ALA A 9 2.55 -0.41 22.52
CA ALA A 9 3.54 0.17 21.62
C ALA A 9 3.31 -0.26 20.16
N LEU A 10 3.04 -1.55 19.94
CA LEU A 10 2.75 -2.09 18.61
C LEU A 10 1.46 -1.50 18.02
N ALA A 11 0.38 -1.43 18.81
CA ALA A 11 -0.88 -0.84 18.38
C ALA A 11 -0.72 0.64 18.03
N SER A 12 0.05 1.39 18.84
CA SER A 12 0.36 2.80 18.58
C SER A 12 1.18 2.97 17.29
N ALA A 13 2.17 2.11 17.06
CA ALA A 13 2.95 2.10 15.83
C ALA A 13 2.09 1.76 14.60
N ALA A 14 1.26 0.72 14.68
CA ALA A 14 0.33 0.34 13.62
C ALA A 14 -0.67 1.47 13.31
N GLY A 15 -1.23 2.13 14.33
CA GLY A 15 -2.17 3.25 14.16
C GLY A 15 -1.53 4.46 13.47
N ARG A 16 -0.32 4.89 13.90
CA ARG A 16 0.45 5.92 13.18
C ARG A 16 0.77 5.47 11.76
N GLY A 17 1.08 4.19 11.58
CA GLY A 17 1.28 3.56 10.28
C GLY A 17 0.07 3.71 9.38
N MET A 18 -1.13 3.42 9.87
CA MET A 18 -2.38 3.57 9.09
C MET A 18 -2.59 5.00 8.61
N LEU A 19 -2.40 5.99 9.49
CA LEU A 19 -2.49 7.41 9.10
C LEU A 19 -1.46 7.76 8.01
N ALA A 20 -0.25 7.24 8.12
CA ALA A 20 0.77 7.39 7.10
C ALA A 20 0.42 6.66 5.79
N GLY A 21 -0.25 5.50 5.88
CA GLY A 21 -0.77 4.75 4.74
C GLY A 21 -1.76 5.57 3.91
N VAL A 22 -2.63 6.35 4.55
CA VAL A 22 -3.53 7.29 3.85
C VAL A 22 -2.75 8.29 3.00
N ALA A 23 -1.67 8.85 3.54
CA ALA A 23 -0.80 9.77 2.79
C ALA A 23 -0.09 9.05 1.61
N GLY A 24 0.37 7.82 1.83
CA GLY A 24 0.92 6.95 0.78
C GLY A 24 -0.08 6.71 -0.35
N THR A 25 -1.31 6.33 -0.02
CA THR A 25 -2.39 6.08 -0.98
C THR A 25 -2.71 7.34 -1.78
N ALA A 26 -2.81 8.50 -1.12
CA ALA A 26 -3.05 9.76 -1.81
C ALA A 26 -1.92 10.08 -2.82
N ALA A 27 -0.65 9.94 -2.42
CA ALA A 27 0.49 10.18 -3.30
C ALA A 27 0.52 9.22 -4.50
N MET A 28 0.27 7.93 -4.28
CA MET A 28 0.17 6.94 -5.34
C MET A 28 -1.00 7.24 -6.29
N THR A 29 -2.13 7.70 -5.76
CA THR A 29 -3.30 8.11 -6.56
C THR A 29 -2.93 9.25 -7.51
N VAL A 30 -2.24 10.26 -7.01
CA VAL A 30 -1.78 11.39 -7.83
C VAL A 30 -0.83 10.91 -8.92
N SER A 31 0.21 10.15 -8.56
CA SER A 31 1.21 9.68 -9.53
C SER A 31 0.61 8.77 -10.61
N SER A 32 -0.23 7.81 -10.23
CA SER A 32 -0.90 6.90 -11.16
C SER A 32 -1.95 7.59 -12.02
N THR A 33 -2.66 8.59 -11.50
CA THR A 33 -3.60 9.39 -12.30
C THR A 33 -2.88 10.21 -13.36
N LEU A 34 -1.73 10.81 -12.99
CA LEU A 34 -0.90 11.56 -13.93
C LEU A 34 -0.33 10.65 -15.01
N GLU A 35 0.25 9.52 -14.64
CA GLU A 35 0.79 8.53 -15.59
C GLU A 35 -0.32 8.01 -16.52
N ALA A 36 -1.51 7.70 -15.99
CA ALA A 36 -2.59 7.15 -16.80
C ALA A 36 -3.05 8.15 -17.88
N ARG A 37 -3.15 9.44 -17.50
CA ARG A 37 -3.45 10.53 -18.43
C ARG A 37 -2.37 10.71 -19.49
N LEU A 38 -1.09 10.68 -19.09
CA LEU A 38 0.04 10.82 -20.02
C LEU A 38 0.09 9.69 -21.05
N ARG A 39 -0.37 8.49 -20.68
CA ARG A 39 -0.40 7.31 -21.56
C ARG A 39 -1.75 7.07 -22.24
N GLY A 40 -2.73 7.94 -22.03
CA GLY A 40 -4.08 7.79 -22.61
C GLY A 40 -4.82 6.52 -22.18
N ARG A 41 -4.50 5.98 -20.99
CA ARG A 41 -5.13 4.78 -20.44
C ARG A 41 -6.10 5.14 -19.31
N GLY A 42 -7.05 4.24 -19.04
CA GLY A 42 -7.93 4.34 -17.87
C GLY A 42 -7.21 4.02 -16.54
N GLY A 43 -7.94 4.18 -15.43
CA GLY A 43 -7.50 3.73 -14.11
C GLY A 43 -7.38 2.21 -14.02
N SER A 44 -6.61 1.72 -13.05
CA SER A 44 -6.47 0.28 -12.79
C SER A 44 -7.62 -0.23 -11.91
N SER A 45 -8.09 -1.46 -12.19
CA SER A 45 -9.02 -2.23 -11.35
C SER A 45 -8.36 -3.49 -10.77
N THR A 46 -7.04 -3.65 -10.92
CA THR A 46 -6.33 -4.86 -10.48
C THR A 46 -6.47 -5.12 -8.97
N PRO A 47 -6.33 -4.12 -8.06
CA PRO A 47 -6.52 -4.36 -6.63
C PRO A 47 -7.96 -4.77 -6.28
N GLU A 48 -8.95 -4.18 -6.95
CA GLU A 48 -10.37 -4.53 -6.80
C GLU A 48 -10.63 -5.98 -7.19
N GLN A 49 -10.11 -6.41 -8.35
CA GLN A 49 -10.23 -7.79 -8.82
C GLN A 49 -9.61 -8.79 -7.84
N ALA A 50 -8.41 -8.48 -7.32
CA ALA A 50 -7.73 -9.30 -6.33
C ALA A 50 -8.54 -9.39 -5.03
N ALA A 51 -9.05 -8.26 -4.53
CA ALA A 51 -9.89 -8.23 -3.33
C ALA A 51 -11.20 -9.01 -3.52
N GLY A 52 -11.86 -8.85 -4.68
CA GLY A 52 -13.08 -9.60 -5.01
C GLY A 52 -12.84 -11.11 -5.07
N ALA A 53 -11.71 -11.54 -5.64
CA ALA A 53 -11.31 -12.94 -5.69
C ALA A 53 -11.04 -13.52 -4.29
N VAL A 54 -10.31 -12.79 -3.43
CA VAL A 54 -10.01 -13.23 -2.05
C VAL A 54 -11.28 -13.31 -1.21
N LEU A 55 -12.17 -12.32 -1.33
CA LEU A 55 -13.39 -12.23 -0.52
C LEU A 55 -14.56 -13.06 -1.07
N GLY A 56 -14.46 -13.56 -2.30
CA GLY A 56 -15.56 -14.26 -2.98
C GLY A 56 -16.76 -13.34 -3.26
N VAL A 57 -16.52 -12.03 -3.43
CA VAL A 57 -17.57 -11.03 -3.66
C VAL A 57 -17.44 -10.40 -5.04
N ARG A 58 -18.58 -10.03 -5.62
CA ARG A 58 -18.66 -9.24 -6.85
C ARG A 58 -19.66 -8.10 -6.67
N PRO A 59 -19.33 -6.88 -7.11
CA PRO A 59 -20.30 -5.80 -7.18
C PRO A 59 -21.51 -6.18 -8.05
N ARG A 60 -22.69 -5.64 -7.71
CA ARG A 60 -23.95 -5.95 -8.41
C ARG A 60 -24.18 -5.11 -9.66
N ASP A 61 -23.63 -3.90 -9.69
CA ASP A 61 -23.80 -2.91 -10.73
C ASP A 61 -22.57 -1.99 -10.78
N GLU A 62 -22.49 -1.14 -11.81
CA GLU A 62 -21.36 -0.21 -12.02
C GLU A 62 -21.17 0.76 -10.83
N SER A 63 -22.26 1.14 -10.15
CA SER A 63 -22.15 2.02 -8.98
C SER A 63 -21.50 1.29 -7.80
N GLY A 64 -21.81 0.01 -7.66
CA GLY A 64 -21.17 -0.92 -6.75
C GLY A 64 -19.69 -1.11 -7.07
N GLU A 65 -19.33 -1.29 -8.35
CA GLU A 65 -17.94 -1.42 -8.79
C GLU A 65 -17.12 -0.19 -8.40
N ARG A 66 -17.61 1.02 -8.72
CA ARG A 66 -16.92 2.26 -8.35
C ARG A 66 -16.73 2.41 -6.84
N ARG A 67 -17.75 2.05 -6.05
CA ARG A 67 -17.67 2.09 -4.58
C ARG A 67 -16.69 1.03 -4.05
N PHE A 68 -16.75 -0.18 -4.56
CA PHE A 68 -15.87 -1.28 -4.15
C PHE A 68 -14.42 -0.97 -4.50
N ASN A 69 -14.14 -0.50 -5.70
CA ASN A 69 -12.82 -0.04 -6.10
C ASN A 69 -12.30 1.07 -5.17
N THR A 70 -13.13 2.09 -4.87
CA THR A 70 -12.75 3.15 -3.93
C THR A 70 -12.43 2.60 -2.53
N LEU A 71 -13.29 1.72 -2.01
CA LEU A 71 -13.10 1.12 -0.69
C LEU A 71 -11.83 0.27 -0.62
N VAL A 72 -11.60 -0.57 -1.63
CA VAL A 72 -10.38 -1.39 -1.71
C VAL A 72 -9.16 -0.50 -1.84
N HIS A 73 -9.16 0.48 -2.74
CA HIS A 73 -8.03 1.38 -2.95
C HIS A 73 -7.60 2.09 -1.66
N TRP A 74 -8.55 2.73 -0.98
CA TRP A 74 -8.24 3.46 0.26
C TRP A 74 -8.02 2.53 1.45
N GLY A 75 -8.82 1.49 1.61
CA GLY A 75 -8.72 0.54 2.71
C GLY A 75 -7.42 -0.26 2.65
N TYR A 76 -7.10 -0.82 1.49
CA TYR A 76 -5.90 -1.62 1.27
C TYR A 76 -4.63 -0.79 1.48
N GLY A 77 -4.55 0.39 0.86
CA GLY A 77 -3.40 1.29 1.04
C GLY A 77 -3.28 1.81 2.48
N THR A 78 -4.38 2.00 3.21
CA THR A 78 -4.33 2.33 4.65
C THR A 78 -3.75 1.18 5.48
N MET A 79 -4.17 -0.07 5.21
CA MET A 79 -3.68 -1.25 5.92
C MET A 79 -2.19 -1.50 5.69
N TRP A 80 -1.68 -1.28 4.47
CA TRP A 80 -0.24 -1.36 4.23
C TRP A 80 0.57 -0.35 5.05
N GLY A 81 -0.01 0.81 5.34
CA GLY A 81 0.61 1.77 6.26
C GLY A 81 0.85 1.20 7.65
N ALA A 82 -0.06 0.36 8.16
CA ALA A 82 0.14 -0.32 9.45
C ALA A 82 1.43 -1.15 9.44
N VAL A 83 1.73 -1.82 8.32
CA VAL A 83 2.94 -2.61 8.14
C VAL A 83 4.20 -1.74 8.24
N ARG A 84 4.19 -0.50 7.70
CA ARG A 84 5.28 0.46 7.93
C ARG A 84 5.54 0.72 9.41
N GLY A 85 4.47 0.86 10.20
CA GLY A 85 4.55 1.03 11.65
C GLY A 85 5.14 -0.20 12.35
N VAL A 86 4.66 -1.39 11.97
CA VAL A 86 5.15 -2.68 12.49
C VAL A 86 6.63 -2.88 12.16
N ILE A 87 7.08 -2.55 10.93
CA ILE A 87 8.50 -2.61 10.54
C ILE A 87 9.35 -1.78 11.51
N GLY A 88 8.95 -0.53 11.79
CA GLY A 88 9.67 0.33 12.71
C GLY A 88 9.69 -0.21 14.15
N ALA A 89 8.54 -0.71 14.63
CA ALA A 89 8.44 -1.27 15.98
C ALA A 89 9.24 -2.57 16.16
N ALA A 90 9.27 -3.44 15.16
CA ALA A 90 9.92 -4.75 15.23
C ALA A 90 11.43 -4.69 14.99
N THR A 91 11.90 -3.76 14.14
CA THR A 91 13.31 -3.72 13.70
C THR A 91 14.09 -2.52 14.24
N GLY A 92 13.40 -1.50 14.76
CA GLY A 92 14.02 -0.21 15.09
C GLY A 92 14.40 0.62 13.87
N ALA A 93 14.12 0.17 12.64
CA ALA A 93 14.45 0.91 11.43
C ALA A 93 13.58 2.17 11.27
N ALA A 94 14.19 3.23 10.77
CA ALA A 94 13.54 4.51 10.43
C ALA A 94 14.13 5.08 9.13
N GLY A 95 13.52 6.13 8.57
CA GLY A 95 14.02 6.79 7.37
C GLY A 95 14.11 5.86 6.16
N VAL A 96 15.16 6.06 5.35
CA VAL A 96 15.35 5.34 4.06
C VAL A 96 15.37 3.81 4.22
N PRO A 97 16.11 3.21 5.17
CA PRO A 97 16.09 1.76 5.35
C PRO A 97 14.67 1.19 5.60
N ALA A 98 13.86 1.87 6.42
CA ALA A 98 12.50 1.44 6.69
C ALA A 98 11.57 1.64 5.49
N ALA A 99 11.76 2.71 4.71
CA ALA A 99 11.02 2.94 3.48
C ALA A 99 11.33 1.87 2.42
N LEU A 100 12.60 1.46 2.28
CA LEU A 100 13.00 0.38 1.37
C LEU A 100 12.42 -0.97 1.82
N ALA A 101 12.49 -1.29 3.11
CA ALA A 101 11.86 -2.50 3.64
C ALA A 101 10.35 -2.50 3.38
N HIS A 102 9.67 -1.37 3.59
CA HIS A 102 8.25 -1.22 3.32
C HIS A 102 7.92 -1.37 1.82
N LEU A 103 8.71 -0.75 0.94
CA LEU A 103 8.58 -0.91 -0.52
C LEU A 103 8.67 -2.39 -0.92
N LEU A 104 9.72 -3.09 -0.47
CA LEU A 104 9.93 -4.50 -0.79
C LEU A 104 8.80 -5.38 -0.29
N VAL A 105 8.22 -5.08 0.88
CA VAL A 105 7.09 -5.84 1.42
C VAL A 105 5.82 -5.61 0.62
N VAL A 106 5.45 -4.35 0.34
CA VAL A 106 4.21 -4.03 -0.39
C VAL A 106 4.29 -4.54 -1.83
N TRP A 107 5.39 -4.22 -2.53
CA TRP A 107 5.60 -4.65 -3.90
C TRP A 107 5.80 -6.17 -3.99
N GLY A 108 6.60 -6.76 -3.09
CA GLY A 108 6.78 -8.21 -3.05
C GLY A 108 5.49 -8.98 -2.78
N ALA A 109 4.56 -8.42 -1.99
CA ALA A 109 3.27 -9.04 -1.71
C ALA A 109 2.40 -9.14 -2.97
N GLU A 110 2.35 -8.09 -3.81
CA GLU A 110 1.56 -8.15 -5.04
C GLU A 110 2.11 -9.18 -6.03
N GLN A 111 3.43 -9.40 -6.04
CA GLN A 111 4.03 -10.44 -6.88
C GLN A 111 3.52 -11.85 -6.55
N ALA A 112 3.06 -12.08 -5.33
CA ALA A 112 2.42 -13.33 -4.92
C ALA A 112 0.90 -13.28 -5.09
N VAL A 113 0.25 -12.19 -4.66
CA VAL A 113 -1.22 -12.10 -4.60
C VAL A 113 -1.85 -11.98 -5.99
N LEU A 114 -1.27 -11.20 -6.90
CA LEU A 114 -1.89 -10.97 -8.21
C LEU A 114 -1.94 -12.26 -9.05
N PRO A 115 -0.87 -13.07 -9.14
CA PRO A 115 -0.94 -14.36 -9.82
C PRO A 115 -1.85 -15.36 -9.10
N ALA A 116 -1.79 -15.43 -7.77
CA ALA A 116 -2.61 -16.37 -6.98
C ALA A 116 -4.12 -16.11 -7.12
N THR A 117 -4.51 -14.85 -7.33
CA THR A 117 -5.91 -14.45 -7.54
C THR A 117 -6.33 -14.45 -9.02
N GLY A 118 -5.38 -14.67 -9.94
CA GLY A 118 -5.61 -14.54 -11.38
C GLY A 118 -5.85 -13.11 -11.86
N SER A 119 -5.58 -12.11 -11.03
CA SER A 119 -5.83 -10.69 -11.33
C SER A 119 -4.78 -10.08 -12.26
N ALA A 120 -3.58 -10.67 -12.29
CA ALA A 120 -2.55 -10.39 -13.27
C ALA A 120 -1.64 -11.62 -13.44
N PRO A 121 -0.99 -11.83 -14.59
CA PRO A 121 0.08 -12.82 -14.71
C PRO A 121 1.28 -12.44 -13.82
N PRO A 122 2.30 -13.29 -13.67
CA PRO A 122 3.54 -12.89 -12.98
C PRO A 122 4.28 -11.74 -13.71
N ALA A 123 4.96 -10.86 -12.97
CA ALA A 123 5.54 -9.62 -13.50
C ALA A 123 6.54 -9.78 -14.65
N TRP A 124 7.26 -10.91 -14.74
CA TRP A 124 8.14 -11.17 -15.88
C TRP A 124 7.39 -11.33 -17.21
N ARG A 125 6.05 -11.36 -17.19
CA ARG A 125 5.18 -11.36 -18.37
C ARG A 125 4.56 -9.99 -18.71
N TRP A 126 4.78 -8.95 -17.90
CA TRP A 126 4.16 -7.63 -18.10
C TRP A 126 4.91 -6.74 -19.10
N GLY A 127 6.19 -7.04 -19.33
CA GLY A 127 7.11 -6.16 -20.05
C GLY A 127 7.78 -5.15 -19.11
N ALA A 128 9.03 -4.80 -19.42
CA ALA A 128 9.89 -4.00 -18.51
C ALA A 128 9.31 -2.61 -18.19
N ALA A 129 8.61 -1.99 -19.15
CA ALA A 129 7.99 -0.68 -18.94
C ALA A 129 6.88 -0.75 -17.87
N GLU A 130 6.01 -1.76 -17.92
CA GLU A 130 4.92 -1.90 -16.94
C GLU A 130 5.46 -2.24 -15.55
N VAL A 131 6.46 -3.11 -15.46
CA VAL A 131 7.15 -3.39 -14.18
C VAL A 131 7.78 -2.12 -13.61
N GLY A 132 8.39 -1.28 -14.46
CA GLY A 132 8.99 -0.02 -14.03
C GLY A 132 7.96 1.00 -13.53
N VAL A 133 6.83 1.14 -14.24
CA VAL A 133 5.73 2.03 -13.84
C VAL A 133 5.11 1.56 -12.52
N ASP A 134 4.86 0.26 -12.39
CA ASP A 134 4.31 -0.31 -11.18
C ASP A 134 5.22 -0.08 -9.97
N LEU A 135 6.51 -0.43 -10.11
CA LEU A 135 7.51 -0.22 -9.06
C LEU A 135 7.64 1.26 -8.69
N LEU A 136 7.53 2.18 -9.67
CA LEU A 136 7.54 3.61 -9.41
C LEU A 136 6.37 4.04 -8.50
N HIS A 137 5.16 3.58 -8.78
CA HIS A 137 3.99 3.92 -7.97
C HIS A 137 4.10 3.35 -6.55
N HIS A 138 4.62 2.14 -6.40
CA HIS A 138 4.93 1.54 -5.10
C HIS A 138 6.03 2.30 -4.35
N ALA A 139 7.05 2.79 -5.06
CA ALA A 139 8.09 3.62 -4.46
C ALA A 139 7.54 4.97 -3.97
N VAL A 140 6.65 5.60 -4.74
CA VAL A 140 5.94 6.83 -4.32
C VAL A 140 5.11 6.57 -3.07
N TYR A 141 4.34 5.48 -3.05
CA TYR A 141 3.56 5.07 -1.87
C TYR A 141 4.46 4.89 -0.65
N ALA A 142 5.52 4.07 -0.76
CA ALA A 142 6.39 3.72 0.35
C ALA A 142 7.18 4.93 0.88
N ALA A 143 7.64 5.82 0.00
CA ALA A 143 8.32 7.05 0.38
C ALA A 143 7.39 8.02 1.11
N ALA A 144 6.18 8.26 0.58
CA ALA A 144 5.22 9.17 1.19
C ALA A 144 4.71 8.65 2.55
N ALA A 145 4.36 7.36 2.62
CA ALA A 145 3.99 6.72 3.89
C ALA A 145 5.18 6.69 4.87
N GLY A 146 6.40 6.43 4.40
CA GLY A 146 7.61 6.46 5.23
C GLY A 146 7.84 7.84 5.86
N ALA A 147 7.81 8.89 5.05
CA ALA A 147 7.99 10.27 5.52
C ALA A 147 6.87 10.69 6.49
N ALA A 148 5.61 10.40 6.17
CA ALA A 148 4.48 10.70 7.05
C ALA A 148 4.60 9.97 8.40
N TYR A 149 4.99 8.69 8.40
CA TYR A 149 5.20 7.92 9.62
C TYR A 149 6.33 8.50 10.49
N ASP A 150 7.44 8.88 9.87
CA ASP A 150 8.59 9.45 10.56
C ASP A 150 8.23 10.81 11.20
N LEU A 151 7.46 11.65 10.49
CA LEU A 151 6.92 12.90 11.02
C LEU A 151 5.97 12.69 12.21
N LEU A 152 5.01 11.76 12.09
CA LEU A 152 4.08 11.42 13.16
C LEU A 152 4.80 10.86 14.39
N THR A 153 5.87 10.10 14.18
CA THR A 153 6.67 9.54 15.27
C THR A 153 7.54 10.60 15.94
N ALA A 154 8.11 11.54 15.17
CA ALA A 154 8.88 12.66 15.71
C ALA A 154 8.00 13.61 16.54
N ALA A 155 6.81 13.95 16.05
CA ALA A 155 5.86 14.84 16.74
C ALA A 155 5.29 14.24 18.06
N GLY A 156 5.33 12.92 18.21
CA GLY A 156 4.86 12.22 19.42
C GLY A 156 5.92 12.02 20.50
N ARG A 157 7.17 12.47 20.30
CA ARG A 157 8.20 12.44 21.34
C ARG A 157 8.10 13.71 22.21
N PRO A 158 8.09 13.59 23.55
CA PRO A 158 8.09 14.74 24.45
C PRO A 158 9.39 15.55 24.38
#